data_AF-A0A2D7W5B9-F1
#
_entry.id   AF-A0A2D7W5B9-F1
#
_cell.length_a   1.000
_cell.length_b   1.000
_cell.length_c   1.000
_cell.angle_alpha   90.00
_cell.angle_beta   90.00
_cell.angle_gamma   90.00
#
_symmetry.space_group_name_H-M   'P 1'
#
loop_
_entity.id
_entity.type
_entity.pdbx_description
1 polymer ?
#
loop_
_entity_poly.entity_id
_entity_poly.type
_entity_poly.pdbx_seq_one_letter_code
_entity_poly.pdbx_strand_id
1 'polypeptide(L)'
;MTRIGVLVNPDAGLGGKLGLKGSDGQAEIARSMGAEDRSGPRMEKMLTYFTSIDRTQNIEWITSDGRMGSDWFPNKFNYKIEFHHQSKGKTSASDTSDAVKILLESNIDILIYGGGDGTTRDIVSNLQKFGQPELPIIGVPSGVKMHSGCFATSPKAAAEVLSSWIRGDLLVSNTEVLDLDEEKYRQGKWIVRLYAEAMTPNSPKWMQGSKELIQTDSEEEIIQGI
;
A
#
# COMPACT_ATOMS: atom_id res chain seq x y z
N MET A 1 6.38 1.80 23.57
CA MET A 1 6.50 0.65 22.65
C MET A 1 5.68 1.01 21.45
N THR A 2 6.26 1.00 20.26
CA THR A 2 5.56 1.39 19.03
C THR A 2 5.05 0.14 18.34
N ARG A 3 3.77 0.10 18.00
CA ARG A 3 3.08 -1.04 17.37
C ARG A 3 2.84 -0.74 15.90
N ILE A 4 3.42 -1.54 15.02
CA ILE A 4 3.40 -1.32 13.57
C ILE A 4 2.55 -2.40 12.93
N GLY A 5 1.45 -2.00 12.29
CA GLY A 5 0.65 -2.90 11.47
C GLY A 5 1.30 -3.10 10.10
N VAL A 6 1.35 -4.33 9.62
CA VAL A 6 1.76 -4.65 8.25
C VAL A 6 0.67 -5.45 7.54
N LEU A 7 0.31 -4.99 6.34
CA LEU A 7 -0.67 -5.65 5.49
C LEU A 7 -0.20 -5.68 4.03
N VAL A 8 -0.29 -6.81 3.36
CA VAL A 8 -0.03 -6.92 1.92
C VAL A 8 -1.29 -7.40 1.23
N ASN A 9 -1.73 -6.70 0.20
CA ASN A 9 -2.65 -7.30 -0.77
C ASN A 9 -1.80 -8.06 -1.80
N PRO A 10 -1.71 -9.40 -1.76
CA PRO A 10 -0.80 -10.16 -2.61
C PRO A 10 -1.20 -10.13 -4.09
N ASP A 11 -2.45 -9.79 -4.40
CA ASP A 11 -2.95 -9.72 -5.77
C ASP A 11 -2.73 -8.33 -6.41
N ALA A 12 -2.36 -7.32 -5.62
CA ALA A 12 -2.12 -5.98 -6.11
C ALA A 12 -0.93 -5.91 -7.08
N GLY A 13 -1.16 -5.26 -8.22
CA GLY A 13 -0.15 -5.01 -9.25
C GLY A 13 -0.02 -6.09 -10.33
N LEU A 14 -0.80 -7.18 -10.25
CA LEU A 14 -0.77 -8.27 -11.24
C LEU A 14 -1.29 -7.83 -12.62
N GLY A 15 -2.31 -6.98 -12.68
CA GLY A 15 -2.96 -6.61 -13.95
C GLY A 15 -2.17 -5.65 -14.84
N GLY A 16 -1.28 -4.83 -14.27
CA GLY A 16 -0.69 -3.68 -14.96
C GLY A 16 0.20 -4.04 -16.16
N LYS A 17 1.00 -5.11 -16.08
CA LYS A 17 1.87 -5.56 -17.19
C LYS A 17 1.12 -6.25 -18.31
N LEU A 18 -0.08 -6.76 -18.02
CA LEU A 18 -0.89 -7.55 -18.95
C LEU A 18 -1.96 -6.70 -19.65
N GLY A 19 -1.95 -5.38 -19.46
CA GLY A 19 -3.00 -4.49 -19.96
C GLY A 19 -4.36 -4.71 -19.30
N LEU A 20 -4.42 -5.50 -18.22
CA LEU A 20 -5.65 -5.74 -17.49
C LEU A 20 -6.02 -4.49 -16.69
N LYS A 21 -7.32 -4.20 -16.64
CA LYS A 21 -7.91 -3.05 -15.94
C LYS A 21 -7.99 -3.31 -14.43
N GLY A 22 -6.88 -3.69 -13.80
CA GLY A 22 -6.81 -4.11 -12.39
C GLY A 22 -6.58 -5.62 -12.24
N SER A 23 -6.40 -6.05 -11.00
CA SER A 23 -6.18 -7.47 -10.62
C SER A 23 -7.39 -8.09 -9.91
N ASP A 24 -8.37 -7.28 -9.53
CA ASP A 24 -9.52 -7.73 -8.74
C ASP A 24 -10.34 -8.76 -9.51
N GLY A 25 -10.56 -9.92 -8.89
CA GLY A 25 -11.24 -11.07 -9.49
C GLY A 25 -10.48 -11.75 -10.64
N GLN A 26 -9.30 -11.24 -11.02
CA GLN A 26 -8.52 -11.72 -12.17
C GLN A 26 -7.12 -12.20 -11.82
N ALA A 27 -6.78 -12.28 -10.53
CA ALA A 27 -5.45 -12.64 -10.08
C ALA A 27 -4.97 -14.02 -10.59
N GLU A 28 -5.87 -15.00 -10.70
CA GLU A 28 -5.56 -16.33 -11.25
C GLU A 28 -5.31 -16.29 -12.76
N ILE A 29 -6.12 -15.51 -13.50
CA ILE A 29 -5.94 -15.29 -14.94
C ILE A 29 -4.62 -14.56 -15.20
N ALA A 30 -4.32 -13.52 -14.41
CA ALA A 30 -3.08 -12.79 -14.54
C ALA A 30 -1.86 -13.71 -14.31
N ARG A 31 -1.89 -14.56 -13.27
CA ARG A 31 -0.82 -15.53 -13.01
C ARG A 31 -0.71 -16.60 -14.10
N SER A 32 -1.84 -17.10 -14.64
CA SER A 32 -1.80 -18.05 -15.76
C SER A 32 -1.23 -17.44 -17.05
N MET A 33 -1.33 -16.11 -17.18
CA MET A 33 -0.69 -15.32 -18.24
C MET A 33 0.77 -14.92 -17.92
N GLY A 34 1.34 -15.42 -16.82
CA GLY A 34 2.74 -15.19 -16.43
C GLY A 34 2.97 -13.95 -15.55
N ALA A 35 1.93 -13.35 -14.95
CA ALA A 35 2.14 -12.31 -13.96
C ALA A 35 2.74 -12.88 -12.67
N GLU A 36 3.78 -12.22 -12.17
CA GLU A 36 4.40 -12.49 -10.88
C GLU A 36 3.88 -11.51 -9.82
N ASP A 37 3.80 -11.96 -8.57
CA ASP A 37 3.41 -11.12 -7.44
C ASP A 37 4.34 -9.90 -7.32
N ARG A 38 3.77 -8.72 -7.07
CA ARG A 38 4.54 -7.46 -7.01
C ARG A 38 4.53 -6.78 -5.65
N SER A 39 3.39 -6.74 -4.98
CA SER A 39 3.24 -6.09 -3.67
C SER A 39 4.10 -6.78 -2.62
N GLY A 40 4.03 -8.10 -2.52
CA GLY A 40 4.79 -8.92 -1.59
C GLY A 40 6.30 -8.74 -1.67
N PRO A 41 6.95 -9.04 -2.81
CA PRO A 41 8.40 -8.87 -2.95
C PRO A 41 8.88 -7.42 -2.74
N ARG A 42 7.99 -6.44 -2.89
CA ARG A 42 8.31 -5.04 -2.61
C ARG A 42 8.16 -4.70 -1.13
N MET A 43 7.20 -5.30 -0.43
CA MET A 43 7.15 -5.25 1.04
C MET A 43 8.40 -5.88 1.65
N GLU A 44 8.82 -7.06 1.17
CA GLU A 44 10.05 -7.71 1.64
C GLU A 44 11.28 -6.81 1.46
N LYS A 45 11.41 -6.13 0.32
CA LYS A 45 12.48 -5.15 0.08
C LYS A 45 12.44 -3.97 1.04
N MET A 46 11.25 -3.47 1.36
CA MET A 46 11.06 -2.41 2.35
C MET A 46 11.50 -2.89 3.74
N LEU A 47 10.99 -4.02 4.21
CA LEU A 47 11.31 -4.60 5.52
C LEU A 47 12.81 -4.92 5.65
N THR A 48 13.41 -5.51 4.62
CA THR A 48 14.85 -5.81 4.58
C THR A 48 15.69 -4.54 4.67
N TYR A 49 15.28 -3.46 3.99
CA TYR A 49 16.00 -2.20 4.08
C TYR A 49 15.79 -1.54 5.44
N PHE A 50 14.57 -1.57 5.98
CA PHE A 50 14.26 -1.08 7.33
C PHE A 50 15.15 -1.74 8.38
N THR A 51 15.28 -3.08 8.36
CA THR A 51 16.18 -3.79 9.29
C THR A 51 17.65 -3.47 9.08
N SER A 52 18.05 -2.86 7.96
CA SER A 52 19.43 -2.41 7.74
C SER A 52 19.71 -1.02 8.33
N ILE A 53 18.71 -0.13 8.35
CA ILE A 53 18.86 1.29 8.75
C ILE A 53 18.35 1.61 10.16
N ASP A 54 17.38 0.84 10.66
CA ASP A 54 16.77 1.08 11.96
C ASP A 54 17.31 0.11 13.01
N ARG A 55 17.55 0.64 14.21
CA ARG A 55 18.07 -0.10 15.38
C ARG A 55 17.23 0.15 16.63
N THR A 56 16.10 0.83 16.49
CA THR A 56 15.21 1.20 17.58
C THR A 56 14.75 -0.06 18.29
N GLN A 57 15.02 -0.14 19.58
CA GLN A 57 14.50 -1.19 20.43
C GLN A 57 13.06 -0.82 20.82
N ASN A 58 12.21 -1.80 21.16
CA ASN A 58 10.82 -1.57 21.60
C ASN A 58 9.80 -1.29 20.46
N ILE A 59 9.95 -2.01 19.34
CA ILE A 59 8.97 -2.08 18.25
C ILE A 59 8.32 -3.45 18.24
N GLU A 60 6.99 -3.48 18.10
CA GLU A 60 6.20 -4.68 17.89
C GLU A 60 5.54 -4.62 16.52
N TRP A 61 5.69 -5.70 15.74
CA TRP A 61 5.09 -5.81 14.42
C TRP A 61 3.87 -6.70 14.48
N ILE A 62 2.75 -6.26 13.93
CA ILE A 62 1.49 -7.00 13.95
C ILE A 62 1.05 -7.20 12.50
N THR A 63 0.76 -8.44 12.13
CA THR A 63 0.43 -8.75 10.73
C THR A 63 -0.47 -9.99 10.63
N SER A 64 -0.81 -10.34 9.38
CA SER A 64 -1.45 -11.60 9.04
C SER A 64 -0.41 -12.71 8.86
N ASP A 65 -0.70 -13.91 9.36
CA ASP A 65 0.00 -15.11 8.91
C ASP A 65 -0.34 -15.42 7.43
N GLY A 66 0.64 -15.84 6.64
CA GLY A 66 0.55 -16.14 5.21
C GLY A 66 0.79 -14.95 4.27
N ARG A 67 0.20 -15.04 3.06
CA ARG A 67 0.46 -14.15 1.91
C ARG A 67 0.03 -12.70 2.10
N MET A 68 -0.75 -12.38 3.13
CA MET A 68 -1.09 -11.00 3.47
C MET A 68 -0.13 -10.36 4.48
N GLY A 69 0.90 -11.09 4.93
CA GLY A 69 1.84 -10.60 5.94
C GLY A 69 3.12 -11.42 6.05
N SER A 70 3.09 -12.47 6.88
CA SER A 70 4.28 -13.21 7.36
C SER A 70 5.19 -13.73 6.25
N ASP A 71 4.64 -14.11 5.10
CA ASP A 71 5.41 -14.61 3.94
C ASP A 71 6.41 -13.58 3.39
N TRP A 72 6.22 -12.29 3.66
CA TRP A 72 7.04 -11.21 3.13
C TRP A 72 8.04 -10.64 4.15
N PHE A 73 8.07 -11.16 5.37
CA PHE A 73 9.10 -10.78 6.35
C PHE A 73 10.41 -11.51 6.03
N PRO A 74 11.56 -10.82 6.04
CA PRO A 74 12.83 -11.46 5.73
C PRO A 74 13.22 -12.45 6.85
N ASN A 75 13.90 -13.54 6.49
CA ASN A 75 14.36 -14.57 7.45
C ASN A 75 15.16 -14.01 8.64
N LYS A 76 15.90 -12.91 8.42
CA LYS A 76 16.64 -12.19 9.47
C LYS A 76 15.88 -10.93 9.88
N PHE A 77 14.77 -11.13 10.58
CA PHE A 77 13.99 -10.04 11.18
C PHE A 77 14.16 -10.06 12.69
N ASN A 78 14.85 -9.05 13.23
CA ASN A 78 15.27 -9.02 14.64
C ASN A 78 14.21 -8.40 15.58
N TYR A 79 12.96 -8.29 15.13
CA TYR A 79 11.87 -7.69 15.90
C TYR A 79 10.81 -8.74 16.24
N LYS A 80 10.06 -8.48 17.32
CA LYS A 80 8.90 -9.31 17.67
C LYS A 80 7.82 -9.12 16.60
N ILE A 81 7.29 -10.24 16.10
CA ILE A 81 6.15 -10.28 15.18
C ILE A 81 5.01 -11.03 15.87
N GLU A 82 3.83 -10.43 15.88
CA GLU A 82 2.57 -11.05 16.31
C GLU A 82 1.67 -11.27 15.09
N PHE A 83 1.04 -12.45 15.04
CA PHE A 83 0.13 -12.84 13.97
C PHE A 83 -1.30 -12.86 14.52
N HIS A 84 -2.09 -11.84 14.19
CA HIS A 84 -3.45 -11.69 14.72
C HIS A 84 -4.53 -12.05 13.69
N HIS A 85 -4.15 -12.14 12.43
CA HIS A 85 -4.98 -12.59 11.31
C HIS A 85 -4.29 -13.79 10.62
N GLN A 86 -5.02 -14.57 9.83
CA GLN A 86 -4.44 -15.63 9.00
C GLN A 86 -5.06 -15.62 7.61
N SER A 87 -4.22 -15.66 6.59
CA SER A 87 -4.59 -15.72 5.18
C SER A 87 -4.16 -17.07 4.58
N LYS A 88 -5.07 -17.75 3.86
CA LYS A 88 -4.78 -19.03 3.19
C LYS A 88 -5.27 -18.99 1.74
N GLY A 89 -4.43 -19.39 0.80
CA GLY A 89 -4.83 -19.60 -0.59
C GLY A 89 -5.16 -18.30 -1.34
N LYS A 90 -6.38 -18.21 -1.90
CA LYS A 90 -6.86 -17.05 -2.66
C LYS A 90 -7.35 -15.99 -1.68
N THR A 91 -6.98 -14.74 -1.92
CA THR A 91 -7.41 -13.57 -1.15
C THR A 91 -8.42 -12.74 -1.92
N SER A 92 -9.19 -11.95 -1.20
CA SER A 92 -10.26 -11.10 -1.72
C SER A 92 -10.29 -9.76 -0.96
N ALA A 93 -11.15 -8.85 -1.41
CA ALA A 93 -11.38 -7.57 -0.72
C ALA A 93 -11.91 -7.77 0.71
N SER A 94 -12.71 -8.82 0.97
CA SER A 94 -13.16 -9.12 2.33
C SER A 94 -12.02 -9.55 3.24
N ASP A 95 -11.05 -10.32 2.74
CA ASP A 95 -9.85 -10.68 3.52
C ASP A 95 -9.03 -9.44 3.90
N THR A 96 -8.98 -8.44 3.01
CA THR A 96 -8.35 -7.14 3.31
C THR A 96 -9.11 -6.41 4.43
N SER A 97 -10.44 -6.36 4.35
CA SER A 97 -11.29 -5.74 5.38
C SER A 97 -11.11 -6.41 6.76
N ASP A 98 -11.11 -7.74 6.79
CA ASP A 98 -10.95 -8.52 8.02
C ASP A 98 -9.55 -8.33 8.63
N ALA A 99 -8.50 -8.37 7.79
CA ALA A 99 -7.14 -8.10 8.24
C ALA A 99 -6.99 -6.68 8.80
N VAL A 100 -7.54 -5.65 8.12
CA VAL A 100 -7.51 -4.27 8.65
C VAL A 100 -8.23 -4.20 9.99
N LYS A 101 -9.44 -4.75 10.11
CA LYS A 101 -10.20 -4.76 11.37
C LYS A 101 -9.36 -5.32 12.53
N ILE A 102 -8.76 -6.48 12.33
CA ILE A 102 -7.93 -7.14 13.35
C ILE A 102 -6.71 -6.29 13.72
N LEU A 103 -6.05 -5.65 12.75
CA LEU A 103 -4.93 -4.76 13.01
C LEU A 103 -5.35 -3.55 13.85
N LEU A 104 -6.53 -2.98 13.61
CA LEU A 104 -7.07 -1.87 14.40
C LEU A 104 -7.44 -2.30 15.83
N GLU A 105 -8.06 -3.47 16.01
CA GLU A 105 -8.32 -4.06 17.32
C GLU A 105 -7.02 -4.33 18.10
N SER A 106 -5.92 -4.50 17.38
CA SER A 106 -4.59 -4.67 17.93
C SER A 106 -3.91 -3.34 18.31
N ASN A 107 -4.59 -2.20 18.24
CA ASN A 107 -4.09 -0.88 18.67
C ASN A 107 -2.70 -0.55 18.07
N ILE A 108 -2.57 -0.70 16.75
CA ILE A 108 -1.37 -0.24 16.03
C ILE A 108 -1.29 1.28 16.05
N ASP A 109 -0.07 1.82 16.05
CA ASP A 109 0.20 3.26 15.99
C ASP A 109 0.32 3.76 14.53
N ILE A 110 0.66 2.86 13.60
CA ILE A 110 0.80 3.14 12.16
C ILE A 110 0.55 1.86 11.35
N LEU A 111 -0.03 2.01 10.16
CA LEU A 111 -0.22 0.91 9.21
C LEU A 111 0.68 1.06 7.98
N ILE A 112 1.51 0.06 7.73
CA ILE A 112 2.30 -0.06 6.51
C ILE A 112 1.62 -1.08 5.61
N TYR A 113 1.38 -0.73 4.35
CA TYR A 113 0.72 -1.67 3.45
C TYR A 113 1.34 -1.77 2.06
N GLY A 114 1.28 -2.97 1.47
CA GLY A 114 1.69 -3.23 0.10
C GLY A 114 0.48 -3.33 -0.82
N GLY A 115 0.32 -2.40 -1.76
CA GLY A 115 -0.88 -2.34 -2.58
C GLY A 115 -0.84 -1.30 -3.71
N GLY A 116 -2.01 -1.04 -4.31
CA GLY A 116 -2.25 0.08 -5.22
C GLY A 116 -3.34 1.02 -4.69
N ASP A 117 -3.82 1.96 -5.51
CA ASP A 117 -4.86 2.91 -5.09
C ASP A 117 -6.16 2.19 -4.65
N GLY A 118 -6.59 1.12 -5.34
CA GLY A 118 -7.74 0.31 -4.90
C GLY A 118 -7.56 -0.30 -3.50
N THR A 119 -6.36 -0.79 -3.17
CA THR A 119 -6.04 -1.25 -1.80
C THR A 119 -6.06 -0.10 -0.80
N THR A 120 -5.62 1.08 -1.21
CA THR A 120 -5.62 2.29 -0.38
C THR A 120 -7.04 2.71 -0.04
N ARG A 121 -7.92 2.74 -1.05
CA ARG A 121 -9.35 2.98 -0.92
C ARG A 121 -9.99 2.04 0.11
N ASP A 122 -9.72 0.75 -0.02
CA ASP A 122 -10.26 -0.26 0.89
C ASP A 122 -9.77 -0.06 2.33
N ILE A 123 -8.48 0.25 2.52
CA ILE A 123 -7.91 0.55 3.84
C ILE A 123 -8.58 1.78 4.45
N VAL A 124 -8.63 2.90 3.73
CA VAL A 124 -9.21 4.16 4.24
C VAL A 124 -10.69 4.02 4.56
N SER A 125 -11.45 3.33 3.68
CA SER A 125 -12.84 3.00 3.95
C SER A 125 -13.00 2.21 5.25
N ASN A 126 -12.10 1.27 5.55
CA ASN A 126 -12.15 0.49 6.79
C ASN A 126 -11.73 1.34 8.00
N LEU A 127 -10.70 2.18 7.90
CA LEU A 127 -10.32 3.11 8.97
C LEU A 127 -11.49 4.02 9.38
N GLN A 128 -12.19 4.60 8.40
CA GLN A 128 -13.38 5.41 8.64
C GLN A 128 -14.50 4.59 9.29
N LYS A 129 -14.81 3.42 8.72
CA LYS A 129 -15.86 2.52 9.23
C LYS A 129 -15.63 2.09 10.68
N PHE A 130 -14.38 1.86 11.07
CA PHE A 130 -14.01 1.42 12.42
C PHE A 130 -13.61 2.57 13.35
N GLY A 131 -13.84 3.83 12.95
CA GLY A 131 -13.67 5.00 13.80
C GLY A 131 -12.21 5.37 14.10
N GLN A 132 -11.27 4.99 13.24
CA GLN A 132 -9.84 5.34 13.35
C GLN A 132 -9.32 6.09 12.10
N PRO A 133 -9.99 7.16 11.61
CA PRO A 133 -9.55 7.88 10.40
C PRO A 133 -8.19 8.58 10.56
N GLU A 134 -7.79 8.85 11.80
CA GLU A 134 -6.53 9.53 12.14
C GLU A 134 -5.31 8.59 12.18
N LEU A 135 -5.52 7.27 12.05
CA LEU A 135 -4.40 6.32 12.05
C LEU A 135 -3.50 6.56 10.83
N PRO A 136 -2.21 6.87 11.00
CA PRO A 136 -1.33 7.11 9.88
C PRO A 136 -1.09 5.84 9.06
N ILE A 137 -1.02 6.00 7.74
CA ILE A 137 -0.74 4.93 6.79
C ILE A 137 0.48 5.26 5.92
N ILE A 138 1.26 4.25 5.55
CA ILE A 138 2.34 4.34 4.55
C ILE A 138 2.12 3.27 3.49
N GLY A 139 1.90 3.71 2.25
CA GLY A 139 1.81 2.83 1.09
C GLY A 139 3.18 2.45 0.55
N VAL A 140 3.47 1.15 0.50
CA VAL A 140 4.57 0.56 -0.26
C VAL A 140 4.06 0.33 -1.70
N PRO A 141 4.57 1.10 -2.68
CA PRO A 141 4.04 1.10 -4.04
C PRO A 141 4.21 -0.28 -4.70
N SER A 142 3.14 -0.94 -5.17
CA SER A 142 3.24 -2.25 -5.87
C SER A 142 3.52 -2.15 -7.37
N GLY A 143 3.21 -1.02 -8.01
CA GLY A 143 3.27 -0.81 -9.46
C GLY A 143 3.83 0.55 -9.89
N VAL A 144 3.27 1.11 -10.97
CA VAL A 144 3.59 2.46 -11.49
C VAL A 144 2.36 3.36 -11.61
N LYS A 145 1.18 2.86 -11.22
CA LYS A 145 -0.13 3.51 -11.37
C LYS A 145 -0.69 3.97 -10.02
N MET A 146 0.18 4.40 -9.12
CA MET A 146 -0.25 4.89 -7.81
C MET A 146 -0.27 6.41 -7.83
N HIS A 147 -1.37 6.98 -7.37
CA HIS A 147 -1.64 8.40 -7.42
C HIS A 147 -1.87 8.99 -6.03
N SER A 148 -2.33 8.19 -5.06
CA SER A 148 -2.56 8.65 -3.69
C SER A 148 -1.26 9.13 -3.01
N GLY A 149 -1.32 10.27 -2.31
CA GLY A 149 -0.12 10.88 -1.71
C GLY A 149 0.43 10.13 -0.49
N CYS A 150 -0.28 9.11 0.01
CA CYS A 150 0.20 8.24 1.07
C CYS A 150 1.22 7.18 0.59
N PHE A 151 1.54 7.11 -0.71
CA PHE A 151 2.56 6.21 -1.22
C PHE A 151 3.96 6.79 -1.07
N ALA A 152 4.91 5.97 -0.64
CA ALA A 152 6.32 6.28 -0.79
C ALA A 152 6.74 6.18 -2.27
N THR A 153 7.77 6.92 -2.66
CA THR A 153 8.37 6.87 -4.02
C THR A 153 8.97 5.51 -4.36
N SER A 154 9.37 4.72 -3.37
CA SER A 154 9.94 3.39 -3.53
C SER A 154 9.84 2.58 -2.23
N PRO A 155 10.07 1.25 -2.27
CA PRO A 155 10.14 0.43 -1.05
C PRO A 155 11.20 0.91 -0.05
N LYS A 156 12.37 1.35 -0.54
CA LYS A 156 13.42 1.92 0.33
C LYS A 156 12.95 3.23 0.96
N ALA A 157 12.30 4.08 0.18
CA ALA A 157 11.73 5.33 0.68
C ALA A 157 10.67 5.09 1.77
N ALA A 158 9.81 4.08 1.62
CA ALA A 158 8.84 3.72 2.66
C ALA A 158 9.52 3.33 3.99
N ALA A 159 10.65 2.62 3.93
CA ALA A 159 11.44 2.28 5.11
C ALA A 159 12.13 3.50 5.73
N GLU A 160 12.64 4.45 4.93
CA GLU A 160 13.17 5.73 5.43
C GLU A 160 12.09 6.57 6.13
N VAL A 161 10.88 6.63 5.54
CA VAL A 161 9.73 7.34 6.13
C VAL A 161 9.36 6.72 7.47
N LEU A 162 9.23 5.40 7.53
CA LEU A 162 8.91 4.70 8.77
C LEU A 162 9.98 4.92 9.85
N SER A 163 11.27 4.76 9.51
CA SER A 163 12.37 4.96 10.47
C SER A 163 12.40 6.40 10.99
N SER A 164 12.21 7.39 10.11
CA SER A 164 12.19 8.80 10.49
C SER A 164 10.97 9.15 11.35
N TRP A 165 9.80 8.58 11.06
CA TRP A 165 8.60 8.74 11.88
C TRP A 165 8.77 8.13 13.27
N ILE A 166 9.33 6.91 13.37
CA ILE A 166 9.63 6.25 14.66
C ILE A 166 10.56 7.10 15.54
N ARG A 167 11.51 7.81 14.92
CA ARG A 167 12.45 8.71 15.62
C ARG A 167 11.83 10.06 16.01
N GLY A 168 10.63 10.37 15.53
CA GLY A 168 9.96 11.65 15.76
C GLY A 168 10.40 12.76 14.80
N ASP A 169 11.09 12.43 13.71
CA ASP A 169 11.60 13.41 12.74
C ASP A 169 10.53 13.85 11.72
N LEU A 170 9.42 13.10 11.60
CA LEU A 170 8.33 13.39 10.67
C LEU A 170 7.01 13.60 11.41
N LEU A 171 6.33 14.70 11.08
CA LEU A 171 4.94 14.94 11.49
C LEU A 171 3.97 14.23 10.55
N VAL A 172 2.78 13.90 11.06
CA VAL A 172 1.69 13.33 10.27
C VAL A 172 0.84 14.47 9.71
N SER A 173 0.40 14.37 8.46
CA SER A 173 -0.54 15.30 7.84
C SER A 173 -1.54 14.58 6.93
N ASN A 174 -2.62 15.27 6.59
CA ASN A 174 -3.58 14.79 5.58
C ASN A 174 -2.92 14.73 4.20
N THR A 175 -3.37 13.76 3.40
CA THR A 175 -3.03 13.62 1.99
C THR A 175 -4.23 13.09 1.21
N GLU A 176 -4.30 13.40 -0.10
CA GLU A 176 -5.33 12.83 -0.94
C GLU A 176 -5.17 11.32 -1.15
N VAL A 177 -6.29 10.62 -1.05
CA VAL A 177 -6.46 9.28 -1.61
C VAL A 177 -7.26 9.43 -2.89
N LEU A 178 -6.62 9.02 -3.98
CA LEU A 178 -7.15 9.14 -5.33
C LEU A 178 -7.63 7.78 -5.80
N ASP A 179 -8.72 7.75 -6.55
CA ASP A 179 -9.24 6.54 -7.18
C ASP A 179 -9.53 6.76 -8.65
N LEU A 180 -9.40 5.69 -9.43
CA LEU A 180 -9.74 5.69 -10.84
C LEU A 180 -11.25 5.51 -10.98
N ASP A 181 -11.89 6.35 -11.78
CA ASP A 181 -13.29 6.14 -12.16
C ASP A 181 -13.39 4.89 -13.06
N GLU A 182 -13.71 3.75 -12.44
CA GLU A 182 -13.74 2.45 -13.12
C GLU A 182 -14.75 2.42 -14.28
N GLU A 183 -15.87 3.12 -14.20
CA GLU A 183 -16.87 3.18 -15.28
C GLU A 183 -16.31 3.93 -16.50
N LYS A 184 -15.68 5.09 -16.25
CA LYS A 184 -15.01 5.87 -17.30
C LYS A 184 -13.83 5.10 -17.87
N TYR A 185 -13.08 4.40 -17.02
CA TYR A 185 -11.97 3.56 -17.44
C TYR A 185 -12.42 2.38 -18.29
N ARG A 186 -13.56 1.74 -17.98
CA ARG A 186 -14.18 0.72 -18.85
C ARG A 186 -14.49 1.28 -20.24
N GLN A 187 -14.92 2.54 -20.32
CA GLN A 187 -15.15 3.29 -21.56
C GLN A 187 -13.87 3.82 -22.24
N GLY A 188 -12.68 3.46 -21.75
CA GLY A 188 -11.39 3.88 -22.33
C GLY A 188 -10.90 5.25 -21.86
N LYS A 189 -11.61 5.90 -20.93
CA LYS A 189 -11.24 7.22 -20.40
C LYS A 189 -10.48 7.09 -19.09
N TRP A 190 -9.29 7.68 -19.00
CA TRP A 190 -8.49 7.70 -17.79
C TRP A 190 -8.88 8.92 -16.93
N ILE A 191 -9.73 8.72 -15.91
CA ILE A 191 -10.18 9.80 -15.02
C ILE A 191 -9.88 9.41 -13.58
N VAL A 192 -9.02 10.18 -12.92
CA VAL A 192 -8.68 10.03 -11.49
C VAL A 192 -9.42 11.09 -10.69
N ARG A 193 -10.01 10.72 -9.55
CA ARG A 193 -10.77 11.63 -8.67
C ARG A 193 -10.33 11.47 -7.22
N LEU A 194 -10.53 12.54 -6.45
CA LEU A 194 -10.42 12.47 -4.99
C LEU A 194 -11.48 11.51 -4.44
N TYR A 195 -11.04 10.48 -3.73
CA TYR A 195 -11.90 9.54 -3.03
C TYR A 195 -12.08 9.93 -1.57
N ALA A 196 -10.98 10.17 -0.86
CA ALA A 196 -10.97 10.53 0.56
C ALA A 196 -9.65 11.22 0.92
N GLU A 197 -9.52 11.59 2.20
CA GLU A 197 -8.24 11.99 2.79
C GLU A 197 -7.77 10.89 3.76
N ALA A 198 -6.46 10.78 3.93
CA ALA A 198 -5.83 9.89 4.89
C ALA A 198 -4.66 10.56 5.61
N MET A 199 -4.33 10.07 6.80
CA MET A 199 -3.17 10.50 7.55
C MET A 199 -1.92 9.76 7.08
N THR A 200 -0.82 10.49 6.86
CA THR A 200 0.48 9.88 6.52
C THR A 200 1.65 10.71 7.07
N PRO A 201 2.80 10.11 7.42
CA PRO A 201 4.00 10.88 7.75
C PRO A 201 4.45 11.72 6.55
N ASN A 202 4.56 13.02 6.75
CA ASN A 202 4.86 13.97 5.69
C ASN A 202 6.37 14.06 5.46
N SER A 203 6.85 13.45 4.36
CA SER A 203 8.22 13.61 3.90
C SER A 203 8.26 14.09 2.44
N PRO A 204 8.69 15.32 2.16
CA PRO A 204 8.83 15.81 0.78
C PRO A 204 9.91 15.06 -0.01
N LYS A 205 10.82 14.36 0.68
CA LYS A 205 11.92 13.61 0.07
C LYS A 205 11.51 12.21 -0.37
N TRP A 206 10.63 11.56 0.39
CA TRP A 206 10.38 10.13 0.26
C TRP A 206 8.95 9.77 -0.11
N MET A 207 7.98 10.63 0.16
CA MET A 207 6.59 10.44 -0.23
C MET A 207 6.35 10.91 -1.66
N GLN A 208 5.41 10.27 -2.35
CA GLN A 208 4.90 10.79 -3.61
C GLN A 208 4.16 12.08 -3.29
N GLY A 209 4.79 13.23 -3.57
CA GLY A 209 4.14 14.52 -3.44
C GLY A 209 2.86 14.58 -4.27
N SER A 210 1.91 15.42 -3.83
CA SER A 210 0.66 15.65 -4.52
C SER A 210 0.95 16.05 -5.98
N LYS A 211 0.57 15.17 -6.92
CA LYS A 211 0.55 15.56 -8.32
C LYS A 211 -0.67 16.43 -8.47
N GLU A 212 -0.49 17.72 -8.70
CA GLU A 212 -1.54 18.52 -9.33
C GLU A 212 -2.09 17.69 -10.49
N LEU A 213 -3.39 17.41 -10.46
CA LEU A 213 -4.09 16.66 -11.49
C LEU A 213 -4.02 17.46 -12.79
N ILE A 214 -2.92 17.33 -13.52
CA ILE A 214 -2.86 17.70 -14.92
C ILE A 214 -3.81 16.73 -15.61
N GLN A 215 -4.94 17.24 -16.10
CA GLN A 215 -5.71 16.56 -17.13
C GLN A 215 -4.75 16.36 -18.31
N THR A 216 -4.09 15.21 -18.37
CA THR A 216 -3.51 14.74 -19.62
C THR A 216 -4.68 14.32 -20.48
N ASP A 217 -4.94 15.12 -21.51
CA ASP A 217 -5.69 14.70 -22.67
C ASP A 217 -5.10 13.37 -23.18
N SER A 218 -6.00 12.52 -23.66
CA SER A 218 -5.80 11.13 -24.09
C SER A 218 -4.45 10.82 -24.74
N GLU A 219 -3.93 9.61 -24.49
CA GLU A 219 -2.74 9.01 -25.13
C GLU A 219 -2.79 8.92 -26.68
N GLU A 220 -3.74 9.56 -27.36
CA GLU A 220 -3.78 9.66 -28.82
C GLU A 220 -2.83 10.73 -29.39
N GLU A 221 -2.32 11.69 -28.60
CA GLU A 221 -1.46 12.76 -29.13
C GLU A 221 0.06 12.50 -29.08
N ILE A 222 0.53 11.41 -28.46
CA ILE A 222 1.99 11.13 -28.37
C ILE A 222 2.56 10.57 -29.69
N ILE A 223 1.74 10.22 -30.68
CA ILE A 223 2.19 9.62 -31.96
C ILE A 223 2.37 10.64 -33.11
N GLN A 224 2.09 11.94 -32.94
CA GLN A 224 2.29 12.94 -34.01
C GLN A 224 3.46 13.92 -33.78
N GLY A 225 4.47 13.51 -33.01
CA GLY A 225 5.62 14.35 -32.66
C GLY A 225 7.00 13.80 -33.02
N ILE A 226 7.13 12.96 -34.06
CA ILE A 226 8.43 12.58 -34.65
C ILE A 226 8.40 12.81 -36.16
#